data_AF-A0A5C4XX53-F1
#
_entry.id   AF-A0A5C4XX53-F1
#
_cell.length_a   1.000
_cell.length_b   1.000
_cell.length_c   1.000
_cell.angle_alpha   90.00
_cell.angle_beta   90.00
_cell.angle_gamma   90.00
#
_symmetry.space_group_name_H-M   'P 1'
#
loop_
_entity.id
_entity.type
_entity.pdbx_description
1 polymer ?
#
loop_
_entity_poly.entity_id
_entity_poly.type
_entity_poly.pdbx_seq_one_letter_code
_entity_poly.pdbx_strand_id
1 'polypeptide(L)'
;MAGERAGSGRPQGLRGRLRVYVSGKAAVSGLGEAVMDRALASPEFLRARVAEAEAGRAVTVRAMNRLAFDWAALEVAWATTATKQDALDLERAVLNFLAAEPLWNKAR
;
A
#
# COMPACT_ATOMS: atom_id res chain seq x y z
N MET A 1 9.10 1.34 11.32
CA MET A 1 10.22 0.35 11.25
C MET A 1 10.06 -0.77 10.22
N ALA A 2 10.90 -0.76 9.18
CA ALA A 2 11.09 -1.86 8.21
C ALA A 2 12.21 -2.84 8.64
N GLY A 3 12.22 -3.27 9.91
CA GLY A 3 13.16 -4.29 10.38
C GLY A 3 12.60 -5.70 10.21
N GLU A 4 13.47 -6.68 9.95
CA GLU A 4 13.13 -8.10 10.15
C GLU A 4 12.65 -8.31 11.58
N ARG A 5 11.36 -8.60 11.74
CA ARG A 5 10.86 -9.19 12.98
C ARG A 5 11.14 -10.68 12.91
N ALA A 6 11.99 -11.16 13.81
CA ALA A 6 12.30 -12.57 13.96
C ALA A 6 11.02 -13.34 14.35
N GLY A 7 10.79 -14.49 13.69
CA GLY A 7 9.79 -15.49 14.10
C GLY A 7 8.71 -15.75 13.06
N SER A 8 8.95 -16.71 12.14
CA SER A 8 7.94 -17.60 11.48
C SER A 8 8.29 -18.03 10.03
N GLY A 9 9.44 -17.65 9.47
CA GLY A 9 9.82 -18.08 8.10
C GLY A 9 9.01 -17.41 6.97
N ARG A 10 8.28 -16.33 7.27
CA ARG A 10 7.62 -15.46 6.28
C ARG A 10 8.38 -14.14 6.16
N PRO A 11 8.39 -13.47 4.99
CA PRO A 11 9.09 -12.20 4.84
C PRO A 11 8.45 -11.13 5.74
N GLN A 12 9.21 -10.57 6.69
CA GLN A 12 8.71 -9.69 7.77
C GLN A 12 9.23 -8.23 7.72
N GLY A 13 9.87 -7.82 6.62
CA GLY A 13 10.27 -6.43 6.38
C GLY A 13 9.39 -5.71 5.35
N LEU A 14 9.92 -4.61 4.77
CA LEU A 14 9.29 -3.88 3.67
C LEU A 14 8.88 -4.82 2.53
N ARG A 15 9.79 -5.71 2.07
CA ARG A 15 9.51 -6.69 1.01
C ARG A 15 8.33 -7.61 1.32
N GLY A 16 8.17 -7.99 2.60
CA GLY A 16 7.05 -8.82 3.04
C GLY A 16 5.72 -8.08 2.94
N ARG A 17 5.69 -6.84 3.42
CA ARG A 17 4.52 -5.96 3.31
C ARG A 17 4.16 -5.67 1.85
N LEU A 18 5.15 -5.33 1.02
CA LEU A 18 4.97 -5.15 -0.42
C LEU A 18 4.41 -6.41 -1.09
N ARG A 19 4.91 -7.60 -0.74
CA ARG A 19 4.36 -8.86 -1.27
C ARG A 19 2.88 -9.05 -0.93
N VAL A 20 2.46 -8.67 0.28
CA VAL A 20 1.03 -8.72 0.67
C VAL A 20 0.21 -7.76 -0.18
N TYR A 21 0.68 -6.52 -0.38
CA TYR A 21 0.01 -5.52 -1.21
C TYR A 21 -0.12 -5.96 -2.67
N VAL A 22 0.98 -6.41 -3.29
CA VAL A 22 1.00 -6.92 -4.66
C VAL A 22 0.07 -8.13 -4.85
N SER A 23 -0.12 -8.94 -3.79
CA SER A 23 -1.04 -10.08 -3.85
C SER A 23 -2.53 -9.69 -3.82
N GLY A 24 -2.86 -8.42 -3.55
CA GLY A 24 -4.23 -7.92 -3.42
C GLY A 24 -4.93 -8.31 -2.12
N LYS A 25 -4.25 -9.00 -1.18
CA LYS A 25 -4.86 -9.55 0.05
C LYS A 25 -5.14 -8.52 1.15
N ALA A 26 -4.61 -7.31 1.06
CA ALA A 26 -4.74 -6.28 2.09
C ALA A 26 -5.82 -5.22 1.78
N ALA A 27 -6.91 -5.60 1.11
CA ALA A 27 -7.95 -4.66 0.67
C ALA A 27 -8.65 -3.91 1.81
N VAL A 28 -8.53 -4.41 3.05
CA VAL A 28 -9.21 -3.89 4.25
C VAL A 28 -8.23 -3.56 5.38
N SER A 29 -6.96 -3.26 5.06
CA SER A 29 -6.03 -2.76 6.08
C SER A 29 -4.90 -1.88 5.53
N GLY A 30 -4.57 -0.83 6.29
CA GLY A 30 -3.40 0.02 6.08
C GLY A 30 -3.36 0.63 4.68
N LEU A 31 -2.22 0.53 4.00
CA LEU A 31 -2.07 1.06 2.64
C LEU A 31 -3.06 0.45 1.63
N GLY A 32 -3.42 -0.83 1.76
CA GLY A 32 -4.30 -1.47 0.78
C GLY A 32 -5.73 -0.94 0.85
N GLU A 33 -6.25 -0.71 2.05
CA GLU A 33 -7.53 -0.01 2.26
C GLU A 33 -7.47 1.42 1.73
N ALA A 34 -6.41 2.17 2.08
CA ALA A 34 -6.25 3.56 1.64
C ALA A 34 -6.16 3.73 0.11
N VAL A 35 -5.56 2.76 -0.59
CA VAL A 35 -5.48 2.70 -2.06
C VAL A 35 -6.85 2.34 -2.64
N MET A 36 -7.52 1.34 -2.06
CA MET A 36 -8.83 0.89 -2.51
C MET A 36 -9.89 2.00 -2.36
N ASP A 37 -9.94 2.70 -1.23
CA ASP A 37 -10.86 3.82 -1.00
C ASP A 37 -10.67 4.93 -2.03
N ARG A 38 -9.42 5.26 -2.35
CA ARG A 38 -9.09 6.26 -3.38
C ARG A 38 -9.51 5.81 -4.78
N ALA A 39 -9.28 4.54 -5.11
CA ALA A 39 -9.69 3.99 -6.40
C ALA A 39 -11.23 3.97 -6.52
N LEU A 40 -11.94 3.59 -5.45
CA LEU A 40 -13.40 3.64 -5.40
C LEU A 40 -13.95 5.06 -5.46
N ALA A 41 -13.21 6.06 -4.97
CA ALA A 41 -13.58 7.46 -5.13
C ALA A 41 -13.35 8.01 -6.56
N SER A 42 -12.68 7.27 -7.45
CA SER A 42 -12.41 7.69 -8.83
C SER A 42 -13.51 7.22 -9.79
N PRO A 43 -14.27 8.15 -10.44
CA PRO A 43 -15.28 7.77 -11.42
C PRO A 43 -14.70 7.10 -12.67
N GLU A 44 -13.47 7.43 -13.04
CA GLU A 44 -12.77 6.77 -14.15
C GLU A 44 -12.49 5.30 -13.82
N PHE A 45 -11.94 5.04 -12.64
CA PHE A 45 -11.66 3.69 -12.18
C PHE A 45 -12.95 2.85 -12.13
N LEU A 46 -14.02 3.40 -11.53
CA LEU A 46 -15.29 2.69 -11.44
C LEU A 46 -15.92 2.40 -12.80
N ARG A 47 -15.89 3.35 -13.75
CA ARG A 47 -16.43 3.12 -15.10
C ARG A 47 -15.74 1.96 -15.81
N ALA A 48 -14.42 1.84 -15.69
CA ALA A 48 -13.68 0.71 -16.25
C ALA A 48 -14.12 -0.63 -15.63
N ARG A 49 -14.37 -0.66 -14.32
CA ARG A 49 -14.82 -1.88 -13.61
C ARG A 49 -16.25 -2.27 -13.94
N VAL A 50 -17.14 -1.28 -14.14
CA VAL A 50 -18.51 -1.52 -14.60
C VAL A 50 -18.51 -2.12 -16.00
N ALA A 51 -17.74 -1.55 -16.94
CA ALA A 51 -17.64 -2.06 -18.30
C ALA A 51 -17.10 -3.51 -18.35
N GLU A 52 -16.13 -3.85 -17.48
CA GLU A 52 -15.64 -5.23 -17.33
C GLU A 52 -16.74 -6.17 -16.83
N ALA A 53 -17.52 -5.76 -15.84
CA ALA A 53 -18.61 -6.56 -15.30
C ALA A 53 -19.74 -6.78 -16.32
N GLU A 54 -20.16 -5.74 -17.03
CA GLU A 54 -21.15 -5.82 -18.11
C GLU A 54 -20.69 -6.75 -19.24
N ALA A 55 -19.39 -6.81 -19.50
CA ALA A 55 -18.79 -7.72 -20.47
C ALA A 55 -18.54 -9.15 -19.94
N GLY A 56 -19.10 -9.51 -18.77
CA GLY A 56 -18.98 -10.84 -18.16
C GLY A 56 -17.62 -11.14 -17.55
N ARG A 57 -16.77 -10.13 -17.32
CA ARG A 57 -15.41 -10.25 -16.77
C ARG A 57 -15.28 -9.64 -15.37
N ALA A 58 -16.35 -9.69 -14.58
CA ALA A 58 -16.33 -9.19 -13.21
C ALA A 58 -15.18 -9.81 -12.40
N VAL A 59 -14.43 -8.97 -11.68
CA VAL A 59 -13.23 -9.39 -10.95
C VAL A 59 -13.52 -9.65 -9.47
N THR A 60 -12.73 -10.53 -8.86
CA THR A 60 -12.79 -10.75 -7.41
C THR A 60 -12.30 -9.52 -6.65
N VAL A 61 -12.69 -9.39 -5.37
CA VAL A 61 -12.19 -8.33 -4.47
C VAL A 61 -10.65 -8.27 -4.45
N ARG A 62 -9.99 -9.43 -4.45
CA ARG A 62 -8.52 -9.50 -4.47
C ARG A 62 -7.94 -8.88 -5.75
N ALA A 63 -8.53 -9.20 -6.90
CA ALA A 63 -8.10 -8.66 -8.19
C ALA A 63 -8.43 -7.17 -8.29
N MET A 64 -9.59 -6.74 -7.78
CA MET A 64 -9.97 -5.33 -7.69
C MET A 64 -8.95 -4.50 -6.91
N ASN A 65 -8.52 -5.00 -5.74
CA ASN A 65 -7.51 -4.32 -4.94
C ASN A 65 -6.16 -4.25 -5.67
N ARG A 66 -5.78 -5.29 -6.43
CA ARG A 66 -4.58 -5.24 -7.27
C ARG A 66 -4.69 -4.17 -8.36
N LEU A 67 -5.84 -4.09 -9.05
CA LEU A 67 -6.10 -3.03 -10.04
C LEU A 67 -6.06 -1.64 -9.41
N ALA A 68 -6.50 -1.50 -8.15
CA ALA A 68 -6.39 -0.24 -7.42
C ALA A 68 -4.92 0.14 -7.17
N PHE A 69 -4.03 -0.81 -6.87
CA PHE A 69 -2.59 -0.57 -6.78
C PHE A 69 -1.97 -0.18 -8.14
N ASP A 70 -2.37 -0.86 -9.22
CA ASP A 70 -1.89 -0.54 -10.56
C ASP A 70 -2.35 0.87 -10.99
N TRP A 71 -3.60 1.24 -10.67
CA TRP A 71 -4.14 2.59 -10.89
C TRP A 71 -3.42 3.65 -10.05
N ALA A 72 -3.12 3.35 -8.78
CA ALA A 72 -2.46 4.27 -7.88
C ALA A 72 -1.00 4.57 -8.28
N ALA A 73 -0.38 3.72 -9.10
CA ALA A 73 0.97 3.87 -9.61
C ALA A 73 2.00 4.25 -8.52
N LEU A 74 1.93 3.57 -7.37
CA LEU A 74 2.73 3.92 -6.20
C LEU A 74 4.23 3.69 -6.43
N GLU A 75 5.03 4.71 -6.11
CA GLU A 75 6.48 4.62 -6.03
C GLU A 75 6.93 4.22 -4.63
N VAL A 76 8.04 3.47 -4.55
CA VAL A 76 8.59 3.00 -3.28
C VAL A 76 10.05 3.42 -3.15
N ALA A 77 10.34 4.20 -2.10
CA ALA A 77 11.69 4.55 -1.67
C ALA A 77 12.00 3.90 -0.31
N TRP A 78 13.25 3.48 -0.11
CA TRP A 78 13.74 2.96 1.17
C TRP A 78 15.21 3.33 1.40
N ALA A 79 15.60 3.39 2.66
CA ALA A 79 16.98 3.59 3.08
C ALA A 79 17.36 2.57 4.15
N THR A 80 18.63 2.16 4.16
CA THR A 80 19.20 1.33 5.22
C THR A 80 19.91 2.22 6.24
N THR A 81 19.72 1.94 7.52
CA THR A 81 20.37 2.67 8.62
C THR A 81 21.23 1.73 9.45
N ALA A 82 22.26 2.26 10.13
CA ALA A 82 23.21 1.45 10.89
C ALA A 82 22.58 0.90 12.17
N THR A 83 21.74 1.70 12.84
CA THR A 83 21.08 1.31 14.09
C THR A 83 19.56 1.44 14.01
N LYS A 84 18.88 0.83 15.00
CA LYS A 84 17.45 1.02 15.24
C LYS A 84 17.12 2.48 15.56
N GLN A 85 17.99 3.16 16.29
CA GLN A 85 17.79 4.55 16.68
C GLN A 85 17.82 5.45 15.43
N ASP A 86 18.81 5.25 14.55
CA ASP A 86 18.90 5.95 13.26
C ASP A 86 17.65 5.74 12.39
N ALA A 87 17.08 4.53 12.40
CA ALA A 87 15.85 4.24 11.66
C ALA A 87 14.65 5.05 12.20
N LEU A 88 14.55 5.19 13.52
CA LEU A 88 13.49 5.96 14.17
C LEU A 88 13.66 7.46 13.93
N ASP A 89 14.90 7.95 13.97
CA ASP A 89 15.20 9.36 13.74
C ASP A 89 14.95 9.73 12.26
N LEU A 90 15.32 8.86 11.32
CA LEU A 90 14.96 9.01 9.90
C LEU A 90 13.44 8.97 9.69
N GLU A 91 12.72 8.03 10.32
CA GLU A 91 11.25 7.92 10.24
C GLU A 91 10.58 9.22 10.71
N ARG A 92 11.01 9.79 11.84
CA ARG A 92 10.51 11.09 12.32
C ARG A 92 10.84 12.23 11.37
N ALA A 93 12.07 12.30 10.87
CA ALA A 93 12.49 13.35 9.94
C ALA A 93 11.65 13.33 8.65
N VAL A 94 11.39 12.16 8.08
CA VAL A 94 10.55 11.99 6.88
C VAL A 94 9.11 12.38 7.17
N LEU A 95 8.53 11.95 8.30
CA LEU A 95 7.16 12.30 8.66
C LEU A 95 6.99 13.82 8.88
N ASN A 96 7.97 14.47 9.52
CA ASN A 96 7.97 15.91 9.70
C ASN A 96 8.11 16.66 8.36
N PHE A 97 9.00 16.18 7.48
CA PHE A 97 9.19 16.76 6.15
C PHE A 97 7.93 16.67 5.31
N LEU A 98 7.20 15.55 5.38
CA LEU A 98 5.96 15.30 4.64
C LEU A 98 4.70 15.73 5.39
N ALA A 99 4.80 16.46 6.51
CA ALA A 99 3.65 16.76 7.36
C ALA A 99 2.56 17.57 6.65
N ALA A 100 2.94 18.40 5.68
CA ALA A 100 2.01 19.18 4.85
C ALA A 100 1.41 18.37 3.68
N GLU A 101 2.00 17.23 3.35
CA GLU A 101 1.54 16.40 2.23
C GLU A 101 0.33 15.54 2.65
N PRO A 102 -0.63 15.27 1.75
CA PRO A 102 -1.81 14.47 2.04
C PRO A 102 -1.45 12.98 2.09
N LEU A 103 -0.69 12.55 3.11
CA LEU A 103 -0.25 11.17 3.26
C LEU A 103 -1.43 10.19 3.24
N TRP A 104 -1.31 9.15 2.42
CA TRP A 104 -2.40 8.21 2.18
C TRP A 104 -2.65 7.28 3.35
N ASN A 105 -1.57 6.90 4.04
CA ASN A 105 -1.59 6.04 5.20
C ASN A 105 -1.01 6.84 6.37
N LYS A 106 -1.87 7.29 7.28
CA LYS A 106 -1.45 8.08 8.44
C LYS A 106 -1.10 7.13 9.59
N ALA A 107 -0.04 7.45 10.32
CA ALA A 107 0.10 6.90 11.67
C ALA A 107 -1.10 7.40 12.48
N ARG A 108 -1.85 6.48 13.10
CA ARG A 108 -2.84 6.85 14.11
C ARG A 108 -2.14 7.31 15.38
#